data_AF-A0A257JBW1-F1
#
_entry.id   AF-A0A257JBW1-F1
#
_cell.length_a   1.000
_cell.length_b   1.000
_cell.length_c   1.000
_cell.angle_alpha   90.00
_cell.angle_beta   90.00
_cell.angle_gamma   90.00
#
_symmetry.space_group_name_H-M   'P 1'
#
loop_
_entity.id
_entity.type
_entity.pdbx_description
1 polymer ?
#
loop_
_entity_poly.entity_id
_entity_poly.type
_entity_poly.pdbx_seq_one_letter_code
_entity_poly.pdbx_strand_id
1 'polypeptide(L)' 'MGIVELLGVAASVSLLAGWRLYLCVFGTGLAMYFGLIQAPEHVAGLQVLANPWVIGASGLGLIAEFFADKIAWLDSLWD' A
#
# COMPACT_ATOMS: atom_id res chain seq x y z
N MET A 1 -19.28 5.15 0.92
CA MET A 1 -18.92 4.22 2.01
C MET A 1 -19.45 4.80 3.31
N GLY A 2 -20.07 3.97 4.16
CA GLY A 2 -20.44 4.40 5.51
C GLY A 2 -19.20 4.59 6.39
N ILE A 3 -19.28 5.39 7.45
CA ILE A 3 -18.11 5.68 8.31
C ILE A 3 -17.55 4.41 8.98
N VAL A 4 -18.41 3.46 9.34
CA VAL A 4 -18.03 2.15 9.90
C VAL A 4 -17.26 1.31 8.88
N GLU A 5 -17.68 1.37 7.62
CA GLU A 5 -17.06 0.64 6.52
C GLU A 5 -15.67 1.21 6.20
N LEU A 6 -15.56 2.54 6.19
CA LEU A 6 -14.28 3.24 6.03
C LEU A 6 -13.31 2.92 7.17
N LEU A 7 -13.79 2.96 8.42
CA LEU A 7 -12.99 2.59 9.59
C LEU A 7 -12.59 1.11 9.56
N GLY A 8 -13.47 0.23 9.12
CA GLY A 8 -13.17 -1.19 8.93
C GLY A 8 -12.03 -1.38 7.93
N VAL A 9 -12.13 -0.79 6.74
CA VAL A 9 -11.07 -0.87 5.71
C VAL A 9 -9.77 -0.23 6.22
N ALA A 10 -9.84 0.97 6.80
CA ALA A 10 -8.65 1.67 7.30
C ALA A 10 -7.95 0.88 8.43
N ALA A 11 -8.72 0.32 9.38
CA ALA A 11 -8.17 -0.48 10.47
C ALA A 11 -7.57 -1.80 9.97
N SER A 12 -8.25 -2.50 9.05
CA SER A 12 -7.73 -3.73 8.44
C SER A 12 -6.46 -3.48 7.63
N VAL A 13 -6.43 -2.42 6.82
CA VAL A 13 -5.23 -2.03 6.05
C VAL A 13 -4.10 -1.60 6.99
N SER A 14 -4.41 -0.85 8.06
CA SER A 14 -3.40 -0.45 9.05
C SER A 14 -2.79 -1.64 9.79
N LEU A 15 -3.59 -2.66 10.13
CA LEU A 15 -3.10 -3.88 10.75
C LEU A 15 -2.20 -4.66 9.78
N LEU A 16 -2.65 -4.82 8.53
CA LEU A 16 -1.91 -5.55 7.50
C LEU A 16 -0.61 -4.85 7.10
N ALA A 17 -0.56 -3.52 7.17
CA ALA A 17 0.63 -2.72 6.87
C ALA A 17 1.77 -2.98 7.86
N GLY A 18 1.45 -3.38 9.10
CA GLY A 18 2.45 -3.82 10.08
C GLY A 18 3.09 -5.16 9.74
N TRP A 19 2.44 -5.99 8.91
CA TRP A 19 2.99 -7.24 8.41
C TRP A 19 3.72 -7.04 7.07
N ARG A 20 3.06 -6.42 6.08
CA ARG A 20 3.63 -6.10 4.77
C ARG A 20 3.15 -4.75 4.26
N LEU A 21 4.02 -3.75 4.41
CA LEU A 21 3.70 -2.37 4.09
C LEU A 21 3.55 -2.14 2.58
N TYR A 22 4.49 -2.66 1.77
CA TYR A 22 4.46 -2.45 0.32
C TYR A 22 3.21 -3.04 -0.35
N LEU A 23 2.73 -4.19 0.14
CA LEU A 23 1.48 -4.79 -0.33
C LEU A 23 0.27 -3.90 -0.02
N CYS A 24 0.22 -3.33 1.18
CA CYS A 24 -0.88 -2.47 1.58
C CYS A 24 -0.90 -1.18 0.75
N VAL A 25 0.25 -0.53 0.56
CA VAL A 25 0.39 0.69 -0.25
C VAL A 25 0.04 0.43 -1.71
N PHE A 26 0.53 -0.68 -2.27
CA PHE A 26 0.21 -1.08 -3.65
C PHE A 26 -1.28 -1.39 -3.82
N GLY A 27 -1.86 -2.17 -2.91
CA GLY A 27 -3.26 -2.57 -2.94
C GLY A 27 -4.22 -1.40 -2.76
N THR A 28 -3.97 -0.51 -1.80
CA THR A 28 -4.78 0.72 -1.64
C THR A 28 -4.55 1.69 -2.78
N GLY A 29 -3.32 1.88 -3.26
CA GLY A 29 -3.03 2.72 -4.42
C GLY A 29 -3.77 2.26 -5.68
N LEU A 30 -3.79 0.95 -5.97
CA LEU A 30 -4.59 0.38 -7.06
C LEU A 30 -6.09 0.57 -6.86
N ALA A 31 -6.61 0.32 -5.65
CA ALA A 31 -8.01 0.51 -5.34
C ALA A 31 -8.45 1.97 -5.52
N MET A 32 -7.57 2.93 -5.22
CA MET A 32 -7.79 4.35 -5.45
C MET A 32 -7.65 4.72 -6.93
N TYR A 33 -6.69 4.13 -7.64
CA TYR A 33 -6.48 4.36 -9.08
C TYR A 33 -7.67 3.90 -9.93
N PHE A 34 -8.26 2.75 -9.60
CA PHE A 34 -9.47 2.26 -10.26
C PHE A 34 -10.77 2.91 -9.75
N GLY A 35 -10.68 3.83 -8.77
CA GLY A 35 -11.84 4.50 -8.20
C GLY A 35 -12.74 3.62 -7.32
N LEU A 36 -12.28 2.44 -6.90
CA LEU A 36 -13.00 1.58 -5.95
C LEU A 36 -13.04 2.21 -4.55
N ILE A 37 -11.98 2.95 -4.18
CA ILE A 37 -11.91 3.70 -2.93
C ILE A 37 -11.67 5.17 -3.29
N GLN A 38 -12.65 6.03 -2.96
CA GLN A 38 -12.47 7.47 -3.10
C GLN A 38 -11.60 7.99 -1.95
N ALA A 39 -10.50 8.67 -2.30
CA ALA A 39 -9.69 9.39 -1.33
C ALA A 39 -10.57 10.41 -0.59
N PRO A 40 -10.64 10.40 0.75
CA PRO A 40 -11.32 11.47 1.46
C PRO A 40 -10.61 12.80 1.16
N GLU A 41 -11.34 13.82 0.71
CA GLU A 41 -10.77 15.15 0.38
C GLU A 41 -10.01 15.79 1.56
N HIS A 42 -10.28 15.32 2.77
CA HIS A 42 -9.76 15.83 4.04
C HIS A 42 -8.34 15.31 4.33
N VAL A 43 -7.91 14.25 3.64
CA VAL A 43 -6.55 13.69 3.70
C VAL A 43 -5.92 13.80 2.31
N ALA A 44 -5.53 15.03 1.95
CA ALA A 44 -4.84 15.34 0.69
C ALA A 44 -3.61 14.44 0.43
N GLY A 45 -2.94 13.98 1.49
CA GLY A 45 -1.81 13.04 1.38
C GLY A 45 -2.18 11.66 0.80
N LEU A 46 -3.43 11.23 0.91
CA LEU A 46 -3.86 9.92 0.40
C LEU A 46 -3.94 9.89 -1.13
N GLN A 47 -4.11 11.05 -1.78
CA GLN A 47 -4.10 11.14 -3.24
C GLN A 47 -2.74 10.77 -3.84
N VAL A 48 -1.65 10.88 -3.07
CA VAL A 48 -0.32 10.45 -3.50
C VAL A 48 -0.28 8.94 -3.75
N LEU A 49 -1.06 8.12 -3.03
CA LEU A 49 -1.14 6.68 -3.28
C LEU A 49 -1.79 6.36 -4.64
N ALA A 50 -2.66 7.22 -5.15
CA ALA A 50 -3.27 7.06 -6.47
C ALA A 50 -2.32 7.44 -7.62
N ASN A 51 -1.11 7.94 -7.33
CA ASN A 51 -0.14 8.29 -8.34
C ASN A 51 0.47 7.01 -8.98
N PRO A 52 0.46 6.86 -10.32
CA PRO A 52 1.02 5.69 -11.00
C PRO A 52 2.48 5.41 -10.64
N TRP A 53 3.27 6.45 -10.34
CA TRP A 53 4.66 6.30 -9.88
C TRP A 53 4.76 5.70 -8.50
N VAL A 54 3.84 6.05 -7.60
CA VAL A 54 3.80 5.50 -6.23
C VAL A 54 3.31 4.06 -6.25
N ILE A 55 2.32 3.75 -7.10
CA ILE A 55 1.88 2.37 -7.35
C ILE A 55 3.02 1.54 -7.95
N GLY A 56 3.75 2.09 -8.93
CA GLY A 56 4.91 1.43 -9.52
C GLY A 56 6.04 1.20 -8.51
N ALA A 57 6.40 2.22 -7.72
CA ALA A 57 7.43 2.12 -6.70
C ALA A 57 7.05 1.13 -5.58
N SER A 58 5.80 1.16 -5.11
CA SER A 58 5.31 0.20 -4.11
C SER A 58 5.21 -1.22 -4.65
N GLY A 59 4.85 -1.40 -5.92
CA GLY A 59 4.89 -2.70 -6.60
C GLY A 59 6.32 -3.24 -6.76
N LEU A 60 7.29 -2.39 -7.08
CA LEU A 60 8.71 -2.78 -7.09
C LEU A 60 9.20 -3.14 -5.69
N GLY A 61 8.84 -2.35 -4.68
CA GLY A 61 9.15 -2.65 -3.28
C GLY A 61 8.53 -3.95 -2.80
N LEU A 62 7.28 -4.26 -3.20
CA LEU A 62 6.63 -5.54 -2.92
C LEU A 62 7.41 -6.72 -3.50
N ILE A 63 7.84 -6.58 -4.75
CA ILE A 63 8.61 -7.62 -5.46
C ILE A 63 9.96 -7.80 -4.76
N ALA A 64 10.66 -6.70 -4.48
CA ALA A 64 11.93 -6.71 -3.78
C ALA A 64 11.83 -7.32 -2.38
N GLU A 65 10.80 -6.97 -1.60
CA GLU A 65 10.52 -7.53 -0.27
C GLU A 65 10.23 -9.03 -0.34
N PHE A 66 9.49 -9.50 -1.36
CA PHE A 66 9.26 -10.92 -1.58
C PHE A 66 10.55 -11.68 -1.92
N PHE A 67 11.46 -11.05 -2.65
CA PHE A 67 12.75 -11.65 -2.97
C PHE A 67 13.74 -11.56 -1.81
N ALA A 68 13.74 -10.49 -1.02
CA ALA A 68 14.56 -10.33 0.18
C ALA A 68 14.30 -11.49 1.15
N ASP A 69 13.02 -11.79 1.40
CA ASP A 69 12.57 -12.93 2.22
C ASP A 69 13.08 -14.32 1.73
N LYS A 70 13.48 -14.41 0.46
CA LYS A 70 13.94 -15.65 -0.17
C LYS A 70 15.44 -15.70 -0.40
N ILE A 71 16.13 -14.56 -0.32
CA ILE A 71 17.49 -14.40 -0.81
C ILE A 71 18.27 -13.57 0.22
N ALA A 72 19.04 -14.26 1.07
CA ALA A 72 19.76 -13.63 2.19
C ALA A 72 20.74 -12.51 1.80
N TRP A 73 21.34 -12.54 0.60
CA TRP A 73 22.21 -11.43 0.14
C TRP A 73 21.42 -10.22 -0.36
N LEU A 74 20.20 -10.42 -0.84
CA LEU A 74 19.30 -9.34 -1.23
C LEU A 74 18.69 -8.69 0.01
N ASP A 75 18.37 -9.50 1.02
CA ASP A 75 17.96 -9.05 2.35
C ASP A 75 18.99 -8.05 2.94
N SER A 76 20.28 -8.41 2.98
CA SER A 76 21.35 -7.49 3.46
C SER A 76 21.59 -6.24 2.60
N LEU A 77 21.09 -6.20 1.36
CA LEU A 77 21.20 -5.01 0.50
C LEU A 77 19.98 -4.09 0.64
N TRP A 78 18.90 -4.63 1.19
CA TRP A 78 17.58 -4.01 1.31
C TRP A 78 17.28 -3.55 2.74
N ASP A 79 17.88 -4.21 3.75
CA ASP A 79 18.00 -3.75 5.14
C ASP A 79 18.92 -2.51 5.25
#